data_AF-A0A2S8F0S5-F1
#
_entry.id   AF-A0A2S8F0S5-F1
#
_cell.length_a   1.000
_cell.length_b   1.000
_cell.length_c   1.000
_cell.angle_alpha   90.00
_cell.angle_beta   90.00
_cell.angle_gamma   90.00
#
_symmetry.space_group_name_H-M   'P 1'
#
loop_
_entity.id
_entity.type
_entity.pdbx_description
1 polymer ?
#
loop_
_entity_poly.entity_id
_entity_poly.type
_entity_poly.pdbx_seq_one_letter_code
_entity_poly.pdbx_strand_id
1 'polypeptide(L)'
;MPKQPDPVEIIDFLKSQGALIRLRKSGQVHTLDFSGCEWKPDDQSLRHFDVLQSLEVLNCEKAPLTDAAIESILRHPGLKLMTLSGTGLSAEGIKRLRQNLIGCRIIA
;
A
#
# COMPACT_ATOMS: atom_id res chain seq x y z
N MET A 1 -11.71 1.50 -21.41
CA MET A 1 -10.36 1.12 -21.88
C MET A 1 -9.77 0.13 -20.87
N PRO A 2 -9.13 -0.96 -21.30
CA PRO A 2 -8.41 -1.83 -20.37
C PRO A 2 -7.29 -1.02 -19.72
N LYS A 3 -7.17 -1.07 -18.39
CA LYS A 3 -6.06 -0.43 -17.69
C LYS A 3 -4.75 -1.11 -18.11
N GLN A 4 -3.71 -0.32 -18.37
CA GLN A 4 -2.38 -0.85 -18.70
C GLN A 4 -1.80 -1.62 -17.50
N PRO A 5 -0.90 -2.60 -17.73
CA PRO A 5 -0.11 -3.23 -16.68
C PRO A 5 0.66 -2.19 -15.86
N ASP A 6 0.93 -2.52 -14.60
CA ASP A 6 1.79 -1.64 -13.78
C ASP A 6 3.26 -1.79 -14.22
N PRO A 7 4.12 -0.77 -14.00
CA PRO A 7 5.49 -0.79 -14.48
C PRO A 7 6.27 -2.01 -13.96
N VAL A 8 7.11 -2.61 -14.80
CA VAL A 8 7.85 -3.82 -14.41
C VAL A 8 8.95 -3.47 -13.41
N GLU A 9 9.52 -2.27 -13.53
CA GLU A 9 10.61 -1.77 -12.69
C GLU A 9 10.18 -1.67 -11.22
N ILE A 10 8.96 -1.17 -10.95
CA ILE A 10 8.43 -1.11 -9.58
C ILE A 10 8.12 -2.50 -9.03
N ILE A 11 7.58 -3.39 -9.88
CA ILE A 11 7.27 -4.77 -9.48
C ILE A 11 8.56 -5.52 -9.10
N ASP A 12 9.61 -5.41 -9.92
CA ASP A 12 10.88 -6.09 -9.69
C ASP A 12 11.65 -5.49 -8.53
N PHE A 13 11.62 -4.15 -8.37
CA PHE A 13 12.12 -3.50 -7.16
C PHE A 13 11.45 -4.07 -5.91
N LEU A 14 10.11 -4.08 -5.86
CA LEU A 14 9.36 -4.56 -4.71
C LEU A 14 9.67 -6.04 -4.39
N LYS A 15 9.76 -6.90 -5.42
CA LYS A 15 10.19 -8.30 -5.24
C LYS A 15 11.62 -8.39 -4.69
N SER A 16 12.54 -7.54 -5.17
CA SER A 16 13.93 -7.53 -4.69
C SER A 16 14.03 -7.13 -3.21
N GLN A 17 13.08 -6.33 -2.72
CA GLN A 17 12.95 -5.99 -1.29
C GLN A 17 12.27 -7.11 -0.46
N GLY A 18 11.94 -8.24 -1.09
CA GLY A 18 11.28 -9.38 -0.47
C GLY A 18 9.76 -9.24 -0.36
N ALA A 19 9.14 -8.22 -0.99
CA ALA A 19 7.70 -8.05 -0.92
C ALA A 19 6.98 -9.19 -1.64
N LEU A 20 5.93 -9.72 -1.02
CA LEU A 20 5.03 -10.65 -1.68
C LEU A 20 4.05 -9.85 -2.53
N ILE A 21 4.02 -10.15 -3.83
CA ILE A 21 3.19 -9.44 -4.81
C ILE A 21 2.22 -10.41 -5.46
N ARG A 22 0.94 -10.03 -5.48
CA ARG A 22 -0.05 -10.69 -6.35
C ARG A 22 -0.45 -9.78 -7.48
N LEU A 23 -0.28 -10.24 -8.71
CA LEU A 23 -0.73 -9.56 -9.91
C LEU A 23 -2.12 -10.07 -10.35
N ARG A 24 -2.88 -9.20 -11.02
CA ARG A 24 -4.04 -9.60 -11.82
C ARG A 24 -3.60 -10.17 -13.16
N LYS A 25 -4.52 -10.84 -13.87
CA LYS A 25 -4.31 -11.22 -15.27
C LYS A 25 -3.98 -10.02 -16.18
N SER A 26 -4.41 -8.81 -15.81
CA SER A 26 -4.09 -7.57 -16.51
C SER A 26 -2.66 -7.05 -16.28
N GLY A 27 -1.86 -7.71 -15.44
CA GLY A 27 -0.51 -7.25 -15.08
C GLY A 27 -0.49 -6.12 -14.05
N GLN A 28 -1.63 -5.76 -13.47
CA GLN A 28 -1.70 -4.78 -12.40
C GLN A 28 -1.55 -5.44 -11.03
N VAL A 29 -0.87 -4.78 -10.11
CA VAL A 29 -0.69 -5.19 -8.72
C VAL A 29 -2.02 -5.13 -8.01
N HIS A 30 -2.40 -6.27 -7.42
CA HIS A 30 -3.56 -6.40 -6.57
C HIS A 30 -3.18 -6.36 -5.09
N THR A 31 -2.13 -7.10 -4.72
CA THR A 31 -1.70 -7.28 -3.34
C THR A 31 -0.23 -6.94 -3.23
N LEU A 32 0.11 -6.14 -2.22
CA LEU A 32 1.45 -5.94 -1.70
C LEU A 32 1.47 -6.31 -0.23
N ASP A 33 2.37 -7.23 0.14
CA ASP A 33 2.55 -7.64 1.52
C ASP A 33 4.03 -7.55 1.90
N PHE A 34 4.31 -6.66 2.86
CA PHE A 34 5.64 -6.41 3.40
C PHE A 34 5.88 -7.09 4.76
N SER A 35 4.94 -7.88 5.30
CA SER A 35 5.04 -8.43 6.67
C SER A 35 6.30 -9.25 6.91
N GLY A 36 6.71 -10.06 5.92
CA GLY A 36 7.93 -10.87 5.95
C GLY A 36 9.20 -10.19 5.45
N CYS A 37 9.17 -8.90 5.14
CA CYS A 37 10.32 -8.16 4.62
C CYS A 37 11.18 -7.59 5.76
N GLU A 38 12.51 -7.62 5.60
CA GLU A 38 13.42 -6.82 6.43
C GLU A 38 13.30 -5.33 6.09
N TRP A 39 13.20 -5.02 4.79
CA TRP A 39 12.91 -3.67 4.32
C TRP A 39 11.42 -3.35 4.44
N LYS A 40 11.09 -2.17 4.97
CA LYS A 40 9.72 -1.68 5.11
C LYS A 40 9.59 -0.32 4.42
N PRO A 41 8.46 -0.04 3.74
CA PRO A 41 8.25 1.26 3.13
C PRO A 41 8.07 2.35 4.19
N ASP A 42 8.77 3.46 4.02
CA ASP A 42 8.56 4.73 4.73
C ASP A 42 7.65 5.68 3.93
N ASP A 43 7.39 6.88 4.48
CA ASP A 43 6.53 7.88 3.86
C ASP A 43 7.00 8.31 2.45
N GLN A 44 8.32 8.30 2.20
CA GLN A 44 8.89 8.71 0.92
C GLN A 44 8.74 7.60 -0.12
N SER A 45 9.11 6.36 0.24
CA SER A 45 9.01 5.21 -0.66
C SER A 45 7.57 4.88 -1.04
N LEU A 46 6.61 5.09 -0.12
CA LEU A 46 5.19 4.87 -0.41
C LEU A 46 4.66 5.78 -1.54
N ARG A 47 5.23 6.98 -1.73
CA ARG A 47 4.84 7.89 -2.84
C ARG A 47 5.14 7.30 -4.21
N HIS A 48 6.16 6.46 -4.32
CA HIS A 48 6.46 5.77 -5.58
C HIS A 48 5.39 4.74 -5.92
N PHE A 49 4.56 4.34 -4.96
CA PHE A 49 3.52 3.34 -5.18
C PHE A 49 2.26 3.96 -5.76
N ASP A 50 2.11 5.29 -5.82
CA ASP A 50 0.96 6.01 -6.39
C ASP A 50 0.54 5.51 -7.79
N VAL A 51 1.46 4.93 -8.57
CA VAL A 51 1.15 4.35 -9.88
C VAL A 51 0.28 3.07 -9.83
N LEU A 52 0.25 2.38 -8.68
CA LEU A 52 -0.44 1.10 -8.46
C LEU A 52 -1.95 1.30 -8.17
N GLN A 53 -2.66 1.82 -9.16
CA GLN A 53 -4.05 2.27 -9.06
C GLN A 53 -5.11 1.13 -9.01
N SER A 54 -4.67 -0.12 -8.91
CA SER A 54 -5.54 -1.30 -8.80
C SER A 54 -5.27 -2.14 -7.54
N LEU A 55 -4.46 -1.60 -6.62
CA LEU A 55 -4.13 -2.18 -5.33
C LEU A 55 -5.38 -2.28 -4.46
N GLU A 56 -5.65 -3.48 -3.95
CA GLU A 56 -6.79 -3.75 -3.05
C GLU A 56 -6.34 -4.21 -1.67
N VAL A 57 -5.13 -4.77 -1.56
CA VAL A 57 -4.59 -5.30 -0.30
C VAL A 57 -3.19 -4.77 -0.09
N LEU A 58 -2.98 -4.08 1.03
CA LEU A 58 -1.68 -3.54 1.42
C LEU A 58 -1.36 -3.92 2.88
N ASN A 59 -0.27 -4.64 3.09
CA ASN A 59 0.22 -4.92 4.44
C ASN A 59 1.54 -4.19 4.69
N CYS A 60 1.48 -3.12 5.49
CA CYS A 60 2.61 -2.32 5.94
C CYS A 60 2.83 -2.48 7.45
N GLU A 61 2.57 -3.67 8.01
CA GLU A 61 2.82 -3.95 9.42
C GLU A 61 4.27 -3.60 9.80
N LYS A 62 4.40 -2.86 10.92
CA LYS A 62 5.67 -2.35 11.49
C LYS A 62 6.47 -1.46 10.53
N ALA A 63 5.84 -0.93 9.49
CA ALA A 63 6.48 0.02 8.61
C ALA A 63 6.65 1.38 9.32
N PRO A 64 7.75 2.12 9.09
CA PRO A 64 8.02 3.42 9.71
C PRO A 64 7.19 4.54 9.06
N LEU A 65 5.89 4.34 8.94
CA LEU A 65 4.94 5.29 8.36
C LEU A 65 4.48 6.30 9.41
N THR A 66 4.40 7.57 9.03
CA THR A 66 3.82 8.65 9.84
C THR A 66 2.58 9.22 9.15
N ASP A 67 1.94 10.21 9.77
CA ASP A 67 0.79 10.89 9.17
C ASP A 67 1.12 11.55 7.81
N ALA A 68 2.40 11.74 7.48
CA ALA A 68 2.83 12.19 6.15
C ALA A 68 2.56 11.16 5.03
N ALA A 69 2.39 9.87 5.34
CA ALA A 69 1.99 8.83 4.38
C ALA A 69 0.51 8.90 3.99
N ILE A 70 -0.34 9.57 4.77
CA ILE A 70 -1.81 9.50 4.60
C ILE A 70 -2.23 9.92 3.19
N GLU A 71 -1.67 11.01 2.66
CA GLU A 71 -2.02 11.47 1.30
C GLU A 71 -1.70 10.42 0.23
N SER A 72 -0.58 9.71 0.35
CA SER A 72 -0.23 8.62 -0.56
C SER A 72 -1.15 7.43 -0.39
N ILE A 73 -1.48 7.05 0.84
CA ILE A 73 -2.44 5.96 1.09
C ILE A 73 -3.80 6.26 0.45
N LEU A 74 -4.29 7.50 0.55
CA LEU A 74 -5.57 7.93 -0.01
C LEU A 74 -5.61 7.94 -1.55
N ARG A 75 -4.45 7.90 -2.22
CA ARG A 75 -4.35 7.76 -3.69
C ARG A 75 -4.64 6.35 -4.21
N HIS A 76 -4.92 5.42 -3.31
CA HIS A 76 -5.35 4.06 -3.65
C HIS A 76 -6.83 3.84 -3.26
N PRO A 77 -7.78 4.45 -3.98
CA PRO A 77 -9.21 4.38 -3.63
C PRO A 77 -9.80 2.96 -3.75
N GLY A 78 -9.09 2.03 -4.40
CA GLY A 78 -9.48 0.63 -4.53
C GLY A 78 -9.15 -0.26 -3.33
N LEU A 79 -8.48 0.27 -2.30
CA LEU A 79 -8.10 -0.52 -1.13
C LEU A 79 -9.32 -1.08 -0.40
N LYS A 80 -9.24 -2.38 -0.10
CA LYS A 80 -10.27 -3.14 0.63
C LYS A 80 -9.76 -3.69 1.95
N LEU A 81 -8.46 -3.94 2.05
CA LEU A 81 -7.81 -4.41 3.27
C LEU A 81 -6.46 -3.73 3.44
N MET A 82 -6.24 -3.15 4.61
CA MET A 82 -4.96 -2.58 4.98
C MET A 82 -4.56 -2.96 6.40
N THR A 83 -3.31 -3.37 6.58
CA THR A 83 -2.69 -3.58 7.89
C THR A 83 -1.62 -2.51 8.14
N LEU A 84 -1.79 -1.75 9.21
CA LEU A 84 -0.96 -0.63 9.66
C LEU A 84 -0.52 -0.79 11.13
N SER A 85 -0.69 -1.96 11.71
CA SER A 85 -0.30 -2.22 13.09
C SER A 85 1.21 -2.05 13.28
N GLY A 86 1.59 -1.38 14.37
CA GLY A 86 2.98 -1.05 14.66
C GLY A 86 3.59 0.03 13.76
N THR A 87 2.77 0.80 13.03
CA THR A 87 3.22 2.03 12.34
C THR A 87 3.24 3.23 13.30
N GLY A 88 3.83 4.35 12.87
CA GLY A 88 3.83 5.62 13.59
C GLY A 88 2.65 6.55 13.27
N LEU A 89 1.58 6.02 12.66
CA LEU A 89 0.37 6.78 12.36
C LEU A 89 -0.38 7.15 13.65
N SER A 90 -0.86 8.38 13.74
CA SER A 90 -1.64 8.83 14.89
C SER A 90 -3.07 8.28 14.86
N ALA A 91 -3.76 8.30 16.00
CA ALA A 91 -5.17 7.93 16.07
C ALA A 91 -6.04 8.80 15.14
N GLU A 92 -5.71 10.10 15.01
CA GLU A 92 -6.41 11.02 14.10
C GLU A 92 -6.08 10.69 12.64
N GLY A 93 -4.84 10.30 12.35
CA GLY A 93 -4.43 9.81 11.04
C GLY A 93 -5.20 8.57 10.60
N ILE A 94 -5.30 7.56 11.48
CA ILE A 94 -6.10 6.35 11.23
C ILE A 94 -7.58 6.69 11.05
N LYS A 95 -8.14 7.60 11.86
CA LYS A 95 -9.52 8.06 11.72
C LYS A 95 -9.75 8.73 10.37
N ARG A 96 -8.81 9.56 9.91
CA ARG A 96 -8.86 10.20 8.58
C ARG A 96 -8.85 9.15 7.46
N LEU A 97 -8.01 8.11 7.57
CA LEU A 97 -8.01 7.00 6.62
C LEU A 97 -9.37 6.29 6.58
N ARG A 98 -9.95 5.96 7.74
CA ARG A 98 -11.28 5.31 7.83
C ARG A 98 -12.41 6.17 7.25
N GLN A 99 -12.32 7.49 7.37
CA GLN A 99 -13.31 8.42 6.82
C GLN A 99 -13.25 8.55 5.29
N ASN A 100 -12.08 8.34 4.68
CA ASN A 100 -11.87 8.55 3.25
C ASN A 100 -11.85 7.24 2.44
N LEU A 101 -11.35 6.14 3.03
CA LEU A 101 -11.34 4.81 2.41
C LEU A 101 -12.58 4.01 2.83
N ILE A 102 -13.75 4.48 2.42
CA ILE A 102 -15.03 3.85 2.74
C ILE A 102 -15.06 2.41 2.21
N GLY A 103 -15.31 1.45 3.11
CA GLY A 103 -15.33 0.02 2.77
C GLY A 103 -13.97 -0.67 2.85
N CYS A 104 -12.88 0.06 3.12
CA CYS A 104 -11.59 -0.55 3.42
C CYS A 104 -11.56 -1.02 4.88
N ARG A 105 -11.24 -2.29 5.10
CA ARG A 105 -10.95 -2.83 6.42
C ARG A 105 -9.53 -2.42 6.83
N ILE A 106 -9.43 -1.49 7.78
CA ILE A 106 -8.16 -1.02 8.33
C ILE A 106 -7.89 -1.67 9.69
N ILE A 107 -6.86 -2.51 9.73
CA ILE A 107 -6.28 -3.11 10.94
C ILE A 107 -5.11 -2.23 11.35
N ALA A 108 -5.25 -1.46 12.43
CA ALA A 108 -4.23 -0.57 12.95
C ALA A 108 -4.09 -0.83 14.44
#